data_AF-A0A750HYS6-F1
#
_entry.id   AF-A0A750HYS6-F1
#
_cell.length_a   1.000
_cell.length_b   1.000
_cell.length_c   1.000
_cell.angle_alpha   90.00
_cell.angle_beta   90.00
_cell.angle_gamma   90.00
#
_symmetry.space_group_name_H-M   'P 1'
#
loop_
_entity.id
_entity.type
_entity.pdbx_description
1 polymer ?
#
loop_
_entity_poly.entity_id
_entity_poly.type
_entity_poly.pdbx_seq_one_letter_code
_entity_poly.pdbx_strand_id
1 'polypeptide(L)' 'MSTTTTTPAVYVGTYHKYNCGSIFGKWFDLTEFDGREDFYEACQALHADEWDAEFMFQDW' A
#
# COMPACT_ATOMS: atom_id res chain seq x y z
N MET A 1 -1.76 8.41 -29.47
CA MET A 1 -0.62 7.62 -28.97
C MET A 1 -0.96 7.30 -27.52
N SER A 2 -1.32 6.06 -27.21
CA SER A 2 -1.57 5.66 -25.83
C SER A 2 -0.21 5.53 -25.17
N THR A 3 0.20 6.54 -24.42
CA THR A 3 1.39 6.47 -23.58
C THR A 3 1.10 5.47 -22.48
N THR A 4 1.65 4.26 -22.60
CA THR A 4 1.68 3.29 -21.51
C THR A 4 2.67 3.82 -20.47
N THR A 5 2.21 4.76 -19.65
CA THR A 5 2.98 5.24 -18.51
C THR A 5 2.92 4.16 -17.46
N THR A 6 3.99 3.39 -17.29
CA THR A 6 4.14 2.51 -16.13
C THR A 6 4.38 3.43 -14.94
N THR A 7 3.30 3.79 -14.23
CA THR A 7 3.43 4.57 -13.01
C THR A 7 4.02 3.68 -11.92
N PRO A 8 4.96 4.19 -11.12
CA PRO A 8 5.52 3.45 -10.01
C PRO A 8 4.40 3.18 -8.99
N ALA A 9 4.05 1.91 -8.80
CA ALA A 9 3.04 1.49 -7.85
C ALA A 9 3.62 0.43 -6.91
N VAL A 10 3.11 0.37 -5.69
CA VAL A 10 3.55 -0.62 -4.69
C VAL A 10 2.33 -1.29 -4.08
N TYR A 11 2.38 -2.62 -3.96
CA TYR A 11 1.35 -3.36 -3.25
C TYR A 11 1.67 -3.41 -1.76
N VAL A 12 0.79 -2.81 -0.96
CA VAL A 12 0.93 -2.73 0.49
C VAL A 12 -0.17 -3.56 1.14
N GLY A 13 0.26 -4.53 1.95
CA GLY A 13 -0.59 -5.24 2.90
C GLY A 13 -0.03 -5.08 4.32
N THR A 14 -0.49 -5.94 5.24
CA THR A 14 0.06 -6.01 6.61
C THR A 14 0.52 -7.41 6.96
N TYR A 15 1.59 -7.50 7.76
CA TYR A 15 2.13 -8.77 8.24
C TYR A 15 1.10 -9.57 9.03
N HIS A 16 0.31 -8.89 9.87
CA HIS A 16 -0.71 -9.53 10.68
C HIS A 16 -1.80 -10.17 9.81
N LYS A 17 -2.38 -9.44 8.84
CA LYS A 17 -3.36 -10.01 7.89
C LYS A 17 -2.76 -11.16 7.09
N TYR A 18 -1.54 -11.01 6.57
CA TYR A 18 -0.86 -12.06 5.82
C TYR A 18 -0.67 -13.33 6.65
N ASN A 19 -0.20 -13.19 7.90
CA ASN A 19 0.00 -14.30 8.82
C ASN A 19 -1.33 -14.97 9.25
N CYS A 20 -2.44 -14.22 9.25
CA CYS A 20 -3.79 -14.75 9.46
C CYS A 20 -4.41 -15.38 8.19
N GLY A 21 -3.66 -15.53 7.10
CA GLY A 21 -4.13 -16.13 5.84
C GLY A 21 -4.91 -15.16 4.95
N SER A 22 -4.83 -13.86 5.21
CA SER A 22 -5.49 -12.81 4.42
C SER A 22 -4.49 -12.07 3.55
N ILE A 23 -4.70 -12.08 2.24
CA ILE A 23 -3.93 -11.31 1.25
C ILE A 23 -4.50 -9.89 1.07
N PHE A 24 -5.10 -9.33 2.11
CA PHE A 24 -5.69 -8.00 2.03
C PHE A 24 -4.59 -6.94 1.96
N GLY A 25 -4.69 -6.11 0.92
CA GLY A 25 -3.77 -5.04 0.62
C GLY A 25 -4.23 -4.31 -0.63
N LYS A 26 -3.55 -3.21 -0.96
CA LYS A 26 -3.90 -2.35 -2.09
C LYS A 26 -2.65 -1.90 -2.83
N TRP A 27 -2.81 -1.76 -4.15
CA TRP A 27 -1.85 -1.05 -5.00
C TRP A 27 -1.97 0.45 -4.77
N PHE A 28 -0.88 1.06 -4.35
CA PHE A 28 -0.76 2.50 -4.19
C PHE A 28 0.12 3.06 -5.29
N ASP A 29 -0.39 4.06 -6.00
CA ASP A 29 0.35 4.76 -7.05
C ASP A 29 1.20 5.85 -6.43
N LEU A 30 2.54 5.72 -6.52
CA LEU A 30 3.47 6.63 -5.88
C LEU A 30 3.47 8.03 -6.51
N THR A 31 2.79 8.24 -7.64
CA THR A 31 2.66 9.56 -8.27
C THR A 31 1.48 10.36 -7.72
N GLU A 32 0.55 9.71 -7.02
CA GLU A 32 -0.56 10.37 -6.34
C GLU A 32 -0.15 11.02 -5.01
N PHE A 33 1.00 10.63 -4.46
CA PHE A 33 1.51 11.11 -3.17
C PHE A 33 2.60 12.16 -3.37
N ASP A 34 2.49 13.30 -2.70
CA ASP A 34 3.52 14.36 -2.75
C ASP A 34 4.77 13.95 -1.95
N GLY A 35 4.61 13.05 -0.98
CA GLY A 35 5.70 12.55 -0.16
C GLY A 35 5.35 11.30 0.63
N ARG A 36 6.36 10.81 1.37
CA ARG A 36 6.24 9.59 2.17
C ARG A 36 5.14 9.68 3.25
N GLU A 37 4.91 10.85 3.83
CA GLU A 37 3.96 11.02 4.94
C GLU A 37 2.53 10.75 4.47
N ASP A 38 2.13 11.38 3.36
CA ASP A 38 0.83 11.17 2.70
C ASP A 38 0.62 9.70 2.31
N PHE A 39 1.67 9.04 1.82
CA PHE A 39 1.66 7.61 1.53
C PHE A 39 1.44 6.76 2.79
N TYR A 40 2.16 7.03 3.88
CA TYR A 40 1.99 6.30 5.14
C TYR A 40 0.61 6.56 5.76
N GLU A 41 0.08 7.77 5.69
CA GLU A 41 -1.28 8.10 6.13
C GLU A 41 -2.33 7.31 5.33
N ALA A 42 -2.17 7.18 4.01
CA ALA A 42 -3.04 6.37 3.19
C ALA A 42 -2.94 4.86 3.50
N CYS A 43 -1.73 4.37 3.79
CA CYS A 43 -1.53 2.99 4.26
C CYS A 43 -2.19 2.76 5.63
N GLN A 44 -2.03 3.70 6.57
CA GLN A 44 -2.69 3.65 7.88
C GLN A 44 -4.22 3.69 7.74
N ALA A 45 -4.75 4.53 6.85
CA ALA A 45 -6.19 4.60 6.60
C ALA A 45 -6.74 3.29 6.00
N LEU A 46 -5.99 2.65 5.09
CA LEU A 46 -6.35 1.34 4.54
C LEU A 46 -6.40 0.25 5.61
N HIS A 47 -5.46 0.31 6.56
CA HIS A 47 -5.29 -0.67 7.64
C HIS A 47 -5.76 -0.15 9.01
N ALA A 48 -6.67 0.83 9.04
CA ALA A 48 -7.14 1.47 10.29
C ALA A 48 -7.92 0.51 11.22
N ASP A 49 -8.28 -0.67 10.70
CA ASP A 49 -8.83 -1.81 11.44
C ASP A 49 -7.79 -2.47 12.37
N GLU A 50 -6.51 -2.25 12.14
CA GLU A 50 -5.40 -2.81 12.93
C GLU A 50 -4.80 -1.74 13.85
N TRP A 51 -4.67 -2.05 15.14
CA TRP A 51 -4.13 -1.12 16.15
C TRP A 51 -2.64 -0.81 15.92
N ASP A 52 -1.89 -1.79 15.41
CA ASP A 52 -0.47 -1.67 15.07
C ASP A 52 -0.26 -2.30 13.69
N ALA A 53 -0.67 -1.57 12.65
CA ALA A 53 -0.59 -2.02 11.27
C ALA A 53 0.89 -2.09 10.82
N GLU A 54 1.50 -3.27 10.94
CA GLU A 54 2.85 -3.50 10.47
C GLU A 54 2.85 -3.69 8.94
N PHE A 55 3.23 -2.62 8.22
CA PHE A 55 3.17 -2.58 6.76
C PHE A 55 4.12 -3.58 6.10
N MET A 56 3.60 -4.26 5.09
CA MET A 56 4.33 -5.22 4.27
C MET A 56 4.24 -4.80 2.80
N PHE A 57 5.38 -4.45 2.21
CA PHE A 57 5.52 -4.15 0.79
C PHE A 57 5.79 -5.45 0.03
N GLN A 58 4.77 -6.03 -0.59
CA GLN A 58 4.87 -7.38 -1.17
C GLN A 58 5.32 -7.39 -2.62
N ASP A 59 5.06 -6.31 -3.38
CA ASP A 59 5.36 -6.21 -4.82
C ASP A 59 5.46 -4.74 -5.28
N TRP A 60 6.17 -4.49 -6.39
CA TRP A 60 6.36 -3.17 -7.01
C TRP A 60 6.59 -3.24 -8.53
#